data_AF-A0A940NCB9-F1
#
_entry.id   AF-A0A940NCB9-F1
#
_cell.length_a   1.000
_cell.length_b   1.000
_cell.length_c   1.000
_cell.angle_alpha   90.00
_cell.angle_beta   90.00
_cell.angle_gamma   90.00
#
_symmetry.space_group_name_H-M   'P 1'
#
loop_
_entity.id
_entity.type
_entity.pdbx_description
1 polymer ?
#
loop_
_entity_poly.entity_id
_entity_poly.type
_entity_poly.pdbx_seq_one_letter_code
_entity_poly.pdbx_strand_id
1 'polypeptide(L)'
;MKAFFEGLVLLAAVIAYFVPAIVADARERDDAFALTIFNVLFGWTVIGWIAAFVWARHRVSEKRLANVATNMRRAVGRVTIAKIVARSRRARAARRQSAMSAL
;
A
#
# COMPACT_ATOMS: atom_id res chain seq x y z
N MET A 1 16.38 21.38 15.25
CA MET A 1 17.67 21.14 14.56
C MET A 1 17.53 20.25 13.32
N LYS A 2 16.87 19.08 13.39
CA LYS A 2 16.65 18.21 12.21
C LYS A 2 15.95 18.91 11.01
N ALA A 3 14.86 19.64 11.27
CA ALA A 3 14.11 20.35 10.23
C ALA A 3 14.90 21.48 9.54
N PHE A 4 15.88 22.06 10.24
CA PHE A 4 16.76 23.10 9.67
C PHE A 4 17.78 22.50 8.70
N PHE A 5 18.32 21.33 9.06
CA PHE A 5 19.19 20.54 8.18
C PHE A 5 18.44 20.06 6.93
N GLU A 6 17.20 19.60 7.06
CA GLU A 6 16.35 19.25 5.91
C GLU A 6 16.10 20.45 5.00
N GLY A 7 15.80 21.63 5.57
CA GLY A 7 15.64 22.87 4.81
C GLY A 7 16.91 23.29 4.08
N LEU A 8 18.08 23.14 4.71
CA LEU A 8 19.37 23.47 4.12
C LEU A 8 19.73 22.53 2.96
N VAL A 9 19.44 21.24 3.10
CA VAL A 9 19.65 20.24 2.04
C VAL A 9 18.71 20.48 0.87
N LEU A 10 17.44 20.83 1.13
CA LEU A 10 16.48 21.23 0.09
C LEU A 10 16.94 22.48 -0.65
N LEU A 11 17.41 23.50 0.06
CA LEU A 11 17.91 24.73 -0.55
C LEU A 11 19.17 24.49 -1.41
N ALA A 12 20.10 23.67 -0.92
CA ALA A 12 21.29 23.27 -1.69
C ALA A 12 20.93 22.47 -2.95
N ALA A 13 19.91 21.60 -2.88
CA ALA A 13 19.40 20.87 -4.03
C ALA A 13 18.75 21.78 -5.08
N VAL A 14 18.02 22.81 -4.63
CA VAL A 14 17.43 23.83 -5.52
C VAL A 14 18.54 24.65 -6.20
N ILE A 15 19.59 25.02 -5.49
CA ILE A 15 20.71 25.77 -6.07
C ILE A 15 21.47 24.88 -7.07
N ALA A 16 21.75 23.63 -6.73
CA ALA A 16 22.36 22.65 -7.63
C ALA A 16 21.50 22.39 -8.90
N TYR A 17 20.17 22.54 -8.80
CA TYR A 17 19.25 22.46 -9.93
C TYR A 17 19.36 23.65 -10.92
N PHE A 18 19.88 24.80 -10.48
CA PHE A 18 20.07 25.99 -11.34
C PHE A 18 21.46 26.11 -11.96
N VAL A 19 22.46 25.38 -11.45
CA VAL A 19 23.83 25.33 -12.01
C VAL A 19 23.84 24.96 -13.51
N PRO A 20 23.04 24.01 -14.02
CA PRO A 20 23.07 23.62 -15.42
C PRO A 20 22.52 24.69 -16.36
N ALA A 21 21.56 25.50 -15.91
CA ALA A 21 20.96 26.57 -16.70
C ALA A 21 21.96 27.71 -16.97
N ILE A 22 22.76 28.05 -15.95
CA ILE A 22 23.83 29.07 -16.04
C ILE A 22 24.99 28.58 -16.93
N VAL A 23 25.29 27.28 -16.89
CA VAL A 23 26.36 26.67 -17.69
C VAL A 23 25.94 26.46 -19.15
N ALA A 24 24.65 26.22 -19.43
CA ALA A 24 24.09 26.05 -20.78
C ALA A 24 24.03 27.37 -21.57
N ASP A 25 23.72 28.49 -20.90
CA ASP A 25 23.71 29.82 -21.51
C ASP A 25 25.10 30.25 -22.02
N ALA A 26 26.16 29.65 -21.48
CA ALA A 26 27.54 29.99 -21.82
C ALA A 26 28.11 29.29 -23.09
N ARG A 27 27.39 28.37 -23.77
CA ARG A 27 28.06 27.47 -24.74
C ARG A 27 27.40 27.05 -26.07
N GLU A 28 26.26 27.62 -26.51
CA GLU A 28 25.70 27.54 -27.90
C GLU A 28 26.01 26.24 -28.71
N ARG A 29 25.80 25.03 -28.15
CA ARG A 29 26.03 23.76 -28.86
C ARG A 29 24.97 22.71 -28.52
N ASP A 30 24.73 21.77 -29.45
CA ASP A 30 23.67 20.76 -29.60
C ASP A 30 23.36 19.81 -28.40
N ASP A 31 23.84 20.08 -27.19
CA ASP A 31 23.66 19.27 -25.99
C ASP A 31 22.33 19.52 -25.25
N ALA A 32 21.41 20.27 -25.86
CA ALA A 32 20.07 20.54 -25.33
C ALA A 32 19.28 19.26 -25.02
N PHE A 33 19.53 18.17 -25.77
CA PHE A 33 18.88 16.87 -25.56
C PHE A 33 19.39 16.13 -24.31
N ALA A 34 20.71 16.16 -24.09
CA ALA A 34 21.33 15.59 -22.89
C ALA A 34 20.87 16.35 -21.62
N LEU A 35 20.71 17.67 -21.72
CA LEU A 35 20.16 18.51 -20.65
C LEU A 35 18.68 18.21 -20.37
N THR A 36 17.87 17.98 -21.41
CA THR A 36 16.45 17.64 -21.25
C THR A 36 16.26 16.28 -20.60
N ILE A 37 17.02 15.27 -21.04
CA ILE A 37 17.02 13.94 -20.42
C ILE A 37 17.49 14.03 -18.97
N PHE A 38 18.57 14.76 -18.70
CA PHE A 38 19.08 14.91 -17.34
C PHE A 38 18.09 15.64 -16.44
N ASN A 39 17.46 16.72 -16.91
CA ASN A 39 16.44 17.47 -16.15
C ASN A 39 15.17 16.63 -15.91
N VAL A 40 14.70 15.89 -16.93
CA VAL A 40 13.56 14.98 -16.77
C VAL A 40 13.89 13.86 -15.80
N LEU A 41 15.04 13.18 -15.93
CA LEU A 41 15.42 12.13 -14.98
C LEU A 41 15.65 12.68 -13.57
N PHE A 42 16.37 13.79 -13.41
CA PHE A 42 16.68 14.36 -12.10
C PHE A 42 15.43 14.95 -11.43
N GLY A 43 14.61 15.70 -12.16
CA GLY A 43 13.31 16.18 -11.70
C GLY A 43 12.34 15.03 -11.38
N TRP A 44 12.34 13.97 -12.18
CA TRP A 44 11.53 12.77 -11.94
C TRP A 44 12.00 11.97 -10.72
N THR A 45 13.30 11.97 -10.39
CA THR A 45 13.77 11.35 -9.14
C THR A 45 13.29 12.11 -7.91
N VAL A 46 13.30 13.45 -7.92
CA VAL A 46 12.75 14.22 -6.79
C VAL A 46 11.25 13.98 -6.64
N ILE A 47 10.50 14.01 -7.75
CA ILE A 47 9.05 13.74 -7.75
C ILE A 47 8.77 12.30 -7.29
N GLY A 48 9.53 11.31 -7.78
CA GLY A 48 9.38 9.90 -7.41
C GLY A 48 9.67 9.63 -5.94
N TRP A 49 10.66 10.32 -5.36
CA TRP A 49 10.99 10.20 -3.94
C TRP A 49 9.97 10.92 -3.06
N ILE A 50 9.45 12.09 -3.46
CA ILE A 50 8.35 12.76 -2.77
C ILE A 50 7.09 11.89 -2.81
N ALA A 51 6.76 11.32 -3.96
CA ALA A 51 5.64 10.39 -4.11
C ALA A 51 5.84 9.15 -3.21
N ALA A 52 7.03 8.56 -3.17
CA ALA A 52 7.36 7.47 -2.26
C ALA A 52 7.27 7.86 -0.78
N PHE A 53 7.70 9.07 -0.41
CA PHE A 53 7.57 9.58 0.96
C PHE A 53 6.11 9.79 1.35
N VAL A 54 5.30 10.38 0.47
CA VAL A 54 3.85 10.55 0.66
C VAL A 54 3.18 9.18 0.78
N TRP A 55 3.56 8.22 -0.07
CA TRP A 55 3.07 6.85 -0.02
C TRP A 55 3.48 6.14 1.28
N ALA A 56 4.71 6.33 1.74
CA ALA A 56 5.19 5.77 3.01
C ALA A 56 4.49 6.38 4.23
N ARG A 57 4.12 7.67 4.18
CA ARG A 57 3.28 8.29 5.21
C ARG A 57 1.82 7.80 5.13
N HIS A 58 1.37 7.37 3.97
CA HIS A 58 0.15 6.59 3.85
C HIS A 58 0.39 5.20 4.43
N ARG A 59 0.10 5.07 5.73
CA ARG A 59 -0.05 3.76 6.36
C ARG A 59 -1.17 3.03 5.62
N VAL A 60 -0.81 2.19 4.66
CA VAL A 60 -1.67 1.08 4.23
C VAL A 60 -2.14 0.46 5.52
N SER A 61 -3.44 0.55 5.79
CA SER A 61 -3.99 0.24 7.10
C SER A 61 -3.80 -1.25 7.36
N GLU A 62 -2.64 -1.63 7.91
CA GLU A 62 -2.33 -2.97 8.38
C GLU A 62 -3.42 -3.41 9.36
N LYS A 63 -3.95 -2.47 10.14
CA LYS A 63 -5.11 -2.68 11.02
C LYS A 63 -6.34 -3.13 10.22
N ARG A 64 -6.63 -2.53 9.06
CA ARG A 64 -7.76 -2.94 8.21
C ARG A 64 -7.52 -4.34 7.63
N LEU A 65 -6.32 -4.64 7.14
CA LEU A 65 -5.99 -5.98 6.62
C LEU A 65 -6.04 -7.05 7.73
N ALA A 66 -5.49 -6.77 8.90
CA ALA A 66 -5.50 -7.66 10.06
C ALA A 66 -6.93 -7.90 10.59
N ASN A 67 -7.75 -6.85 10.63
CA ASN A 67 -9.15 -6.96 11.04
C ASN A 67 -9.97 -7.77 10.01
N VAL A 68 -9.75 -7.56 8.71
CA VAL A 68 -10.41 -8.34 7.64
C VAL A 68 -10.01 -9.82 7.72
N ALA A 69 -8.72 -10.12 7.88
CA ALA A 69 -8.23 -11.49 8.04
C ALA A 69 -8.83 -12.19 9.27
N THR A 70 -8.93 -11.48 10.40
CA THR A 70 -9.50 -12.03 11.64
C THR A 70 -11.01 -12.25 11.52
N ASN A 71 -11.73 -11.31 10.89
CA ASN A 71 -13.18 -11.42 10.67
C ASN A 71 -13.53 -12.59 9.74
N MET A 72 -12.75 -12.80 8.67
CA MET A 72 -12.95 -13.91 7.73
C MET A 72 -12.80 -15.27 8.43
N ARG A 73 -11.78 -15.44 9.28
CA ARG A 73 -11.57 -16.68 10.07
C ARG A 73 -12.78 -17.00 10.96
N ARG A 74 -13.35 -15.97 11.61
CA ARG A 74 -14.54 -16.13 12.47
C ARG A 74 -15.79 -16.49 11.65
N ALA A 75 -15.97 -15.89 10.48
CA ALA A 75 -17.08 -16.20 9.59
C ALA A 75 -17.02 -17.65 9.07
N VAL A 76 -15.84 -18.08 8.61
CA VAL A 76 -15.61 -19.46 8.15
C VAL A 76 -15.83 -20.47 9.27
N GLY A 77 -15.29 -20.21 10.47
CA GLY A 77 -15.51 -21.09 11.63
C GLY A 77 -16.98 -21.28 11.98
N ARG A 78 -17.78 -20.20 11.94
CA ARG A 78 -19.24 -20.26 12.19
C ARG A 78 -19.96 -21.11 11.15
N VAL A 79 -19.61 -20.99 9.87
CA VAL A 79 -20.25 -21.77 8.79
C VAL A 79 -19.93 -23.26 8.94
N THR A 80 -18.68 -23.61 9.26
CA THR A 80 -18.28 -25.00 9.50
C THR A 80 -19.03 -25.61 10.67
N ILE A 81 -19.09 -24.90 11.80
CA ILE A 81 -19.85 -25.35 12.99
C ILE A 81 -21.34 -25.50 12.66
N ALA A 82 -21.94 -24.52 11.96
CA ALA A 82 -23.34 -24.56 11.59
C ALA A 82 -23.68 -25.79 10.74
N LYS A 83 -22.83 -26.14 9.77
CA LYS A 83 -23.01 -27.36 8.95
C LYS A 83 -22.91 -28.64 9.79
N ILE A 84 -21.96 -28.72 10.72
CA ILE A 84 -21.80 -29.87 11.62
C ILE A 84 -23.05 -30.02 12.51
N VAL A 85 -23.54 -28.92 13.07
CA VAL A 85 -24.74 -28.93 13.93
C VAL A 85 -26.00 -29.26 13.12
N ALA A 86 -26.14 -28.77 11.90
CA ALA A 86 -27.26 -29.11 11.03
C ALA A 86 -27.32 -30.61 10.72
N ARG A 87 -26.15 -31.23 10.47
CA ARG A 87 -26.04 -32.67 10.25
C ARG A 87 -26.43 -33.48 11.50
N SER A 88 -25.96 -33.06 12.68
CA SER A 88 -26.30 -33.76 13.94
C SER A 88 -27.78 -33.63 14.32
N ARG A 89 -28.40 -32.47 14.07
CA ARG A 89 -29.84 -32.27 14.25
C ARG A 89 -30.67 -33.16 13.33
N ARG A 90 -30.31 -33.25 12.03
CA ARG A 90 -31.00 -34.15 11.08
C ARG A 90 -30.90 -35.63 11.49
N ALA A 91 -29.72 -36.07 11.91
CA ALA A 91 -29.52 -37.44 12.39
C ALA A 91 -30.34 -37.77 13.66
N ARG A 92 -30.47 -36.82 14.59
CA ARG A 92 -31.31 -36.99 15.79
C ARG A 92 -32.80 -36.96 15.49
N ALA A 93 -33.24 -36.12 14.56
CA ALA A 93 -34.65 -36.06 14.14
C ALA A 93 -35.11 -37.39 13.51
N ALA A 94 -34.28 -37.98 12.64
CA ALA A 94 -34.57 -39.28 12.03
C ALA A 94 -34.71 -40.40 13.08
N ARG A 95 -33.81 -40.46 14.07
CA ARG A 95 -33.92 -41.45 15.18
C ARG A 95 -35.18 -41.28 16.02
N ARG A 96 -35.57 -40.02 16.30
CA ARG A 96 -36.81 -39.74 17.05
C ARG A 96 -38.05 -40.22 16.30
N GLN A 97 -38.05 -40.04 14.99
CA GLN A 97 -39.18 -40.43 14.15
C GLN A 97 -39.33 -41.95 14.05
N SER A 98 -38.22 -42.69 13.93
CA SER A 98 -38.21 -44.16 13.98
C SER A 98 -38.64 -44.72 15.34
N ALA A 99 -38.31 -44.03 16.44
CA ALA A 99 -38.75 -44.42 17.78
C ALA A 99 -40.25 -44.18 18.01
N MET A 100 -40.82 -43.12 17.42
CA MET A 100 -42.25 -42.82 17.51
C MET A 100 -43.12 -43.72 16.62
N SER A 101 -42.61 -44.22 15.50
CA SER A 101 -43.36 -45.15 14.62
C SER A 101 -43.36 -46.59 15.11
N ALA A 102 -42.58 -46.90 16.16
CA ALA A 102 -42.47 -48.24 16.75
C ALA A 102 -43.32 -48.39 18.04
N LEU A 103 -44.06 -47.34 18.43
CA LEU A 103 -45.06 -47.32 19.50
C LEU A 103 -46.45 -47.29 18.86
#